data_AF-A0AA88UWY3-F1
#
_entry.id   AF-A0AA88UWY3-F1
#
_cell.length_a   1.000
_cell.length_b   1.000
_cell.length_c   1.000
_cell.angle_alpha   90.00
_cell.angle_beta   90.00
_cell.angle_gamma   90.00
#
_symmetry.space_group_name_H-M   'P 1'
#
loop_
_entity.id
_entity.type
_entity.pdbx_description
1 polymer ?
#
loop_
_entity_poly.entity_id
_entity_poly.type
_entity_poly.pdbx_seq_one_letter_code
_entity_poly.pdbx_strand_id
1 'polypeptide(L)'
;MLLGNDDNFEPDKNMRVTLAFNHFGEGLGQRMPRIRQGYVHIANNKYERWGSYAIGGSGSPTIFSEGNLFIASNVPHTKQVTRRNEADDWEKRTWKSSRDVFVNGAYFVQSGWGSYNPEYTPSQSFRVARGSSVPTLTSDAGPLQCTTAKAC
;
A
#
# COMPACT_ATOMS: atom_id res chain seq x y z
N MET A 1 -6.64 -6.80 4.68
CA MET A 1 -5.97 -7.59 3.62
C MET A 1 -4.65 -8.15 4.14
N LEU A 2 -4.48 -9.48 4.07
CA LEU A 2 -3.25 -10.16 4.49
C LEU A 2 -2.63 -10.87 3.29
N LEU A 3 -1.37 -10.59 3.00
CA LEU A 3 -0.59 -11.22 1.93
C LEU A 3 0.50 -12.07 2.61
N GLY A 4 0.42 -13.39 2.49
CA GLY A 4 1.30 -14.32 3.22
C GLY A 4 0.84 -14.60 4.66
N ASN A 5 0.74 -15.88 5.01
CA ASN A 5 0.17 -16.31 6.29
C ASN A 5 1.21 -16.46 7.41
N ASP A 6 2.38 -17.00 7.08
CA ASP A 6 3.46 -17.34 8.00
C ASP A 6 4.72 -16.55 7.64
N ASP A 7 5.43 -16.06 8.65
CA ASP A 7 6.66 -15.28 8.47
C ASP A 7 7.82 -16.14 7.94
N ASN A 8 7.73 -17.47 8.06
CA ASN A 8 8.76 -18.45 7.67
C ASN A 8 8.38 -19.33 6.47
N PHE A 9 7.22 -19.12 5.84
CA PHE A 9 6.82 -19.92 4.68
C PHE A 9 7.53 -19.47 3.39
N GLU A 10 8.77 -19.96 3.24
CA GLU A 10 9.70 -19.66 2.15
C GLU A 10 9.12 -19.52 0.73
N PRO A 11 8.12 -20.32 0.28
CA PRO A 11 7.55 -20.14 -1.05
C PRO A 11 6.94 -18.75 -1.29
N ASP A 12 6.48 -18.05 -0.24
CA ASP A 12 5.90 -16.70 -0.35
C ASP A 12 6.95 -15.63 -0.69
N LYS A 13 8.26 -15.91 -0.62
CA LYS A 13 9.31 -15.02 -1.16
C LYS A 13 9.12 -14.70 -2.64
N ASN A 14 8.49 -15.59 -3.39
CA ASN A 14 8.20 -15.41 -4.80
C ASN A 14 6.86 -14.71 -5.07
N MET A 15 6.08 -14.42 -4.02
CA MET A 15 4.81 -13.71 -4.16
C MET A 15 5.06 -12.28 -4.67
N ARG A 16 4.36 -11.91 -5.74
CA ARG A 16 4.37 -10.58 -6.34
C ARG A 16 2.94 -10.07 -6.44
N VAL A 17 2.63 -8.96 -5.76
CA VAL A 17 1.29 -8.37 -5.76
C VAL A 17 1.33 -6.92 -6.24
N THR A 18 0.36 -6.54 -7.06
CA THR A 18 0.09 -5.13 -7.38
C THR A 18 -1.25 -4.75 -6.77
N LEU A 19 -1.24 -3.74 -5.91
CA LEU A 19 -2.43 -3.16 -5.30
C LEU A 19 -2.59 -1.75 -5.87
N ALA A 20 -3.56 -1.56 -6.77
CA ALA A 20 -3.71 -0.29 -7.47
C ALA A 20 -5.15 0.19 -7.55
N PHE A 21 -5.33 1.52 -7.52
CA PHE A 21 -6.61 2.21 -7.70
C PHE A 21 -7.71 1.82 -6.70
N ASN A 22 -7.33 1.39 -5.49
CA ASN A 22 -8.28 1.05 -4.43
C ASN A 22 -8.62 2.27 -3.57
N HIS A 23 -9.84 2.27 -3.03
CA HIS A 23 -10.26 3.19 -1.97
C HIS A 23 -10.38 2.44 -0.64
N PHE A 24 -9.41 2.66 0.24
CA PHE A 24 -9.45 2.22 1.64
C PHE A 24 -10.08 3.31 2.50
N GLY A 25 -11.41 3.22 2.63
CA GLY A 25 -12.23 4.20 3.34
C GLY A 25 -12.15 4.15 4.86
N GLU A 26 -12.98 4.98 5.49
CA GLU A 26 -13.05 5.12 6.95
C GLU A 26 -13.52 3.83 7.64
N GLY A 27 -13.17 3.68 8.92
CA GLY A 27 -13.53 2.51 9.73
C GLY A 27 -12.60 1.30 9.55
N LEU A 28 -11.66 1.35 8.59
CA LEU A 28 -10.65 0.31 8.45
C LEU A 28 -9.59 0.41 9.55
N GLY A 29 -9.50 -0.63 10.37
CA GLY A 29 -8.54 -0.66 11.48
C GLY A 29 -7.08 -0.70 11.01
N GLN A 30 -6.72 -1.67 10.16
CA GLN A 30 -5.34 -1.92 9.76
C GLN A 30 -5.24 -2.91 8.58
N ARG A 31 -4.00 -3.14 8.10
CA ARG A 31 -3.64 -4.19 7.12
C ARG A 31 -4.16 -3.90 5.71
N MET A 32 -3.72 -2.79 5.13
CA MET A 32 -4.08 -2.34 3.77
C MET A 32 -2.82 -2.11 2.89
N PRO A 33 -1.97 -3.14 2.66
CA PRO A 33 -2.04 -4.50 3.17
C PRO A 33 -1.19 -4.70 4.44
N ARG A 34 -1.29 -5.88 5.05
CA ARG A 34 -0.18 -6.46 5.82
C ARG A 34 0.45 -7.56 4.98
N ILE A 35 1.74 -7.48 4.73
CA ILE A 35 2.48 -8.44 3.91
C ILE A 35 3.52 -9.22 4.71
N ARG A 36 3.68 -10.49 4.37
CA ARG A 36 4.75 -11.37 4.82
C ARG A 36 5.49 -11.94 3.63
N GLN A 37 6.81 -11.86 3.69
CA GLN A 37 7.69 -12.24 2.58
C GLN A 37 7.29 -11.55 1.26
N GLY A 38 7.98 -11.90 0.18
CA GLY A 38 7.62 -11.46 -1.17
C GLY A 38 7.67 -9.95 -1.39
N TYR A 39 6.89 -9.50 -2.35
CA TYR A 39 6.89 -8.13 -2.83
C TYR A 39 5.48 -7.61 -3.13
N VAL A 40 5.25 -6.35 -2.77
CA VAL A 40 4.05 -5.60 -3.16
C VAL A 40 4.38 -4.23 -3.73
N HIS A 41 3.80 -3.93 -4.88
CA HIS A 41 3.67 -2.59 -5.41
C HIS A 41 2.30 -2.01 -5.03
N ILE A 42 2.29 -0.89 -4.33
CA ILE A 42 1.09 -0.19 -3.87
C ILE A 42 1.01 1.12 -4.65
N ALA A 43 0.13 1.21 -5.64
CA ALA A 43 0.12 2.29 -6.62
C ALA A 43 -1.22 3.05 -6.70
N ASN A 44 -1.20 4.38 -6.55
CA ASN A 44 -2.39 5.25 -6.71
C ASN A 44 -3.64 4.81 -5.92
N ASN A 45 -3.49 4.35 -4.69
CA ASN A 45 -4.60 4.04 -3.78
C ASN A 45 -4.90 5.22 -2.85
N LYS A 46 -6.17 5.35 -2.47
CA LYS A 46 -6.66 6.31 -1.49
C LYS A 46 -6.80 5.66 -0.12
N TYR A 47 -6.20 6.25 0.91
CA TYR A 47 -6.26 5.78 2.29
C TYR A 47 -6.84 6.85 3.20
N GLU A 48 -7.90 6.51 3.93
CA GLU A 48 -8.59 7.43 4.83
C GLU A 48 -8.66 6.87 6.25
N ARG A 49 -8.19 7.66 7.22
CA ARG A 49 -8.48 7.53 8.66
C ARG A 49 -8.33 6.11 9.20
N TRP A 50 -7.20 5.47 8.92
CA TRP A 50 -6.90 4.14 9.47
C TRP A 50 -6.81 4.15 11.00
N GLY A 51 -7.20 3.03 11.62
CA GLY A 51 -7.25 2.91 13.09
C GLY A 51 -5.89 2.71 13.77
N SER A 52 -5.00 1.88 13.21
CA SER A 52 -3.66 1.65 13.77
C SER A 52 -2.56 1.97 12.78
N TYR A 53 -2.57 1.36 11.60
CA TYR A 53 -1.63 1.61 10.51
C TYR A 53 -2.25 1.25 9.17
N ALA A 54 -1.82 1.88 8.08
CA ALA A 54 -2.29 1.52 6.75
C ALA A 54 -1.51 0.30 6.23
N ILE A 55 -0.20 0.43 6.08
CA ILE A 55 0.67 -0.56 5.45
C ILE A 55 1.54 -1.22 6.52
N GLY A 56 1.65 -2.54 6.54
CA GLY A 56 2.56 -3.20 7.48
C GLY A 56 3.12 -4.52 6.99
N GLY A 57 4.02 -5.09 7.78
CA GLY A 57 4.64 -6.35 7.41
C GLY A 57 5.60 -6.94 8.45
N SER A 58 5.92 -8.21 8.21
CA SER A 58 6.81 -9.11 8.97
C SER A 58 7.39 -10.15 8.00
N GLY A 59 8.41 -10.93 8.35
CA GLY A 59 9.03 -11.91 7.44
C GLY A 59 9.75 -11.27 6.24
N SER A 60 10.40 -10.13 6.43
CA SER A 60 11.23 -9.45 5.40
C SER A 60 10.58 -9.20 4.02
N PRO A 61 9.41 -8.53 3.94
CA PRO A 61 8.79 -8.21 2.66
C PRO A 61 9.43 -6.97 2.02
N THR A 62 9.37 -6.89 0.70
CA THR A 62 9.68 -5.66 -0.05
C THR A 62 8.39 -4.89 -0.34
N ILE A 63 8.35 -3.61 0.05
CA ILE A 63 7.18 -2.75 -0.13
C ILE A 63 7.59 -1.53 -0.94
N PHE A 64 6.93 -1.34 -2.07
CA PHE A 64 7.04 -0.11 -2.84
C PHE A 64 5.69 0.61 -2.88
N SER A 65 5.62 1.76 -2.23
CA SER A 65 4.49 2.68 -2.23
C SER A 65 4.75 3.79 -3.25
N GLU A 66 3.87 3.91 -4.25
CA GLU A 66 4.02 4.89 -5.31
C GLU A 66 2.72 5.66 -5.61
N GLY A 67 2.78 6.98 -5.49
CA GLY A 67 1.69 7.86 -5.94
C GLY A 67 0.38 7.68 -5.16
N ASN A 68 0.40 7.19 -3.93
CA ASN A 68 -0.79 7.02 -3.09
C ASN A 68 -1.15 8.33 -2.37
N LEU A 69 -2.39 8.39 -1.88
CA LEU A 69 -2.87 9.48 -1.02
C LEU A 69 -3.19 8.92 0.37
N PHE A 70 -2.50 9.42 1.38
CA PHE A 70 -2.69 9.04 2.78
C PHE A 70 -3.27 10.20 3.59
N ILE A 71 -4.50 10.05 4.05
CA ILE A 71 -5.20 11.02 4.89
C ILE A 71 -5.35 10.43 6.29
N ALA A 72 -4.44 10.80 7.20
CA ALA A 72 -4.48 10.30 8.57
C ALA A 72 -5.72 10.81 9.32
N SER A 73 -6.16 10.05 10.33
CA SER A 73 -7.18 10.50 11.28
C SER A 73 -6.64 11.62 12.18
N ASN A 74 -7.51 12.28 12.96
CA ASN A 74 -7.08 13.29 13.95
C ASN A 74 -6.40 12.67 15.20
N VAL A 75 -6.36 11.36 15.31
CA VAL A 75 -5.74 10.66 16.45
C VAL A 75 -4.21 10.78 16.36
N PRO A 76 -3.52 11.33 17.37
CA PRO A 76 -2.08 11.60 17.29
C PRO A 76 -1.20 10.37 17.05
N HIS A 77 -1.60 9.20 17.54
CA HIS A 77 -0.79 7.97 17.42
C HIS A 77 -1.06 7.16 16.15
N THR A 78 -1.86 7.67 15.21
CA THR A 78 -2.20 6.98 13.94
C THR A 78 -1.64 7.71 12.73
N LYS A 79 -0.57 8.52 12.90
CA LYS A 79 0.01 9.35 11.83
C LYS A 79 0.98 8.56 10.94
N GLN A 80 1.66 7.59 11.51
CA GLN A 80 2.55 6.75 10.73
C GLN A 80 1.74 5.79 9.83
N VAL A 81 2.01 5.84 8.54
CA VAL A 81 1.39 4.97 7.53
C VAL A 81 1.87 3.53 7.72
N THR A 82 3.14 3.36 8.07
CA THR A 82 3.83 2.07 8.12
C THR A 82 3.90 1.46 9.52
N ARG A 83 3.68 0.15 9.64
CA ARG A 83 3.96 -0.61 10.88
C ARG A 83 4.77 -1.87 10.61
N ARG A 84 5.92 -1.98 11.27
CA ARG A 84 6.80 -3.15 11.25
C ARG A 84 6.48 -4.01 12.45
N ASN A 85 6.21 -5.29 12.23
CA ASN A 85 5.79 -6.21 13.28
C ASN A 85 6.95 -7.09 13.82
N GLU A 86 8.19 -6.73 13.51
CA GLU A 86 9.41 -7.44 13.94
C GLU A 86 10.51 -6.41 14.28
N ALA A 87 11.36 -6.76 15.25
CA ALA A 87 12.41 -5.87 15.77
C ALA A 87 13.73 -5.93 14.96
N ASP A 88 14.08 -7.09 14.40
CA ASP A 88 15.44 -7.32 13.92
C ASP A 88 15.63 -7.01 12.42
N ASP A 89 16.74 -6.33 12.13
CA ASP A 89 17.27 -6.02 10.78
C ASP A 89 16.32 -5.25 9.84
N TRP A 90 15.35 -4.53 10.39
CA TRP A 90 14.36 -3.83 9.59
C TRP A 90 14.93 -2.73 8.68
N GLU A 91 16.05 -2.11 9.07
CA GLU A 91 16.70 -1.04 8.32
C GLU A 91 17.26 -1.53 6.98
N LYS A 92 17.62 -2.81 6.90
CA LYS A 92 18.08 -3.47 5.68
C LYS A 92 16.94 -3.81 4.72
N ARG A 93 15.68 -3.80 5.20
CA ARG A 93 14.50 -4.18 4.41
C ARG A 93 14.02 -3.02 3.54
N THR A 94 13.64 -3.30 2.31
CA THR A 94 13.30 -2.27 1.32
C THR A 94 11.83 -1.85 1.44
N TRP A 95 11.59 -0.73 2.13
CA TRP A 95 10.27 -0.08 2.22
C TRP A 95 10.42 1.33 1.67
N LYS A 96 9.87 1.57 0.49
CA LYS A 96 10.08 2.81 -0.27
C LYS A 96 8.77 3.52 -0.54
N SER A 97 8.83 4.84 -0.55
CA SER A 97 7.73 5.75 -0.87
C SER A 97 8.19 6.71 -1.96
N SER A 98 7.41 6.84 -3.02
CA SER A 98 7.70 7.70 -4.17
C SER A 98 6.43 8.41 -4.60
N ARG A 99 6.47 9.74 -4.77
CA ARG A 99 5.34 10.56 -5.27
C ARG A 99 4.04 10.46 -4.46
N ASP A 100 4.08 9.85 -3.27
CA ASP A 100 2.98 9.77 -2.32
C ASP A 100 2.65 11.18 -1.79
N VAL A 101 1.38 11.37 -1.43
CA VAL A 101 0.90 12.59 -0.76
C VAL A 101 0.39 12.23 0.62
N PHE A 102 0.89 12.97 1.61
CA PHE A 102 0.55 12.79 3.01
C PHE A 102 -0.22 13.99 3.53
N VAL A 103 -1.39 13.75 4.12
CA VAL A 103 -2.31 14.76 4.62
C VAL A 103 -2.57 14.53 6.09
N ASN A 104 -2.83 15.62 6.83
CA ASN A 104 -3.15 15.60 8.26
C ASN A 104 -2.03 14.97 9.12
N GLY A 105 -0.78 15.29 8.79
CA GLY A 105 0.40 14.81 9.51
C GLY A 105 0.74 13.34 9.24
N ALA A 106 0.13 12.70 8.23
CA ALA A 106 0.55 11.38 7.80
C ALA A 106 2.04 11.39 7.39
N TYR A 107 2.73 10.26 7.58
CA TYR A 107 4.10 10.11 7.07
C TYR A 107 4.47 8.64 6.87
N PHE A 108 5.45 8.40 6.01
CA PHE A 108 5.98 7.08 5.71
C PHE A 108 7.44 6.98 6.16
N VAL A 109 7.75 6.01 7.01
CA VAL A 109 9.14 5.73 7.42
C VAL A 109 9.77 4.74 6.43
N GLN A 110 10.67 5.23 5.59
CA GLN A 110 11.38 4.44 4.58
C GLN A 110 12.55 3.63 5.15
N SER A 111 12.97 2.59 4.44
CA SER A 111 14.16 1.78 4.73
C SER A 111 14.76 1.15 3.46
N GLY A 112 15.96 0.58 3.56
CA GLY A 112 16.73 0.07 2.42
C GLY A 112 17.47 1.17 1.64
N TRP A 113 18.42 0.78 0.80
CA TRP A 113 19.25 1.68 -0.01
C TRP A 113 18.68 1.90 -1.42
N GLY A 114 19.00 3.05 -2.02
CA GLY A 114 18.67 3.36 -3.42
C GLY A 114 17.20 3.70 -3.70
N SER A 115 16.90 3.93 -4.98
CA SER A 115 15.54 3.95 -5.52
C SER A 115 15.06 2.52 -5.79
N TYR A 116 13.75 2.33 -5.85
CA TYR A 116 13.15 1.05 -6.21
C TYR A 116 12.36 1.22 -7.51
N ASN A 117 12.47 0.24 -8.41
CA ASN A 117 11.71 0.20 -9.64
C ASN A 117 10.89 -1.10 -9.68
N PRO A 118 9.59 -1.07 -9.98
CA PRO A 118 8.81 -2.27 -10.17
C PRO A 118 9.39 -3.15 -11.29
N GLU A 119 9.60 -4.43 -11.01
CA GLU A 119 10.09 -5.42 -11.98
C GLU A 119 8.96 -5.91 -12.90
N TYR A 120 8.34 -4.99 -13.65
CA TYR A 120 7.27 -5.33 -14.59
C TYR A 120 7.80 -5.69 -15.98
N THR A 121 7.17 -6.70 -16.59
CA THR A 121 7.27 -6.86 -18.05
C THR A 121 6.54 -5.70 -18.75
N PRO A 122 6.81 -5.45 -20.05
CA PRO A 122 6.08 -4.42 -20.80
C PRO A 122 4.55 -4.60 -20.74
N SER A 123 4.05 -5.84 -20.75
CA SER A 123 2.62 -6.15 -20.66
C SER A 123 2.00 -5.93 -19.27
N GLN A 124 2.82 -5.95 -18.22
CA GLN A 124 2.39 -5.67 -16.84
C GLN A 124 2.52 -4.19 -16.48
N SER A 125 3.34 -3.44 -17.20
CA SER A 125 3.65 -2.06 -16.89
C SER A 125 2.44 -1.15 -17.05
N PHE A 126 2.30 -0.19 -16.14
CA PHE A 126 1.26 0.83 -16.18
C PHE A 126 1.81 2.16 -15.65
N ARG A 127 1.13 3.25 -15.98
CA ARG A 127 1.52 4.59 -15.51
C ARG A 127 0.98 4.81 -14.09
N VAL A 128 1.89 5.16 -13.18
CA VAL A 128 1.53 5.62 -11.84
C VAL A 128 1.56 7.15 -11.83
N ALA A 129 0.44 7.77 -11.44
CA ALA A 129 0.32 9.22 -11.29
C ALA A 129 0.85 9.71 -9.94
N ARG A 130 0.86 11.02 -9.70
CA ARG A 130 1.16 11.58 -8.36
C ARG A 130 -0.02 11.37 -7.41
N GLY A 131 0.26 11.27 -6.10
CA GLY A 131 -0.77 11.12 -5.06
C GLY A 131 -1.88 12.17 -5.08
N SER A 132 -1.64 13.37 -5.62
CA SER A 132 -2.64 14.42 -5.78
C SER A 132 -3.77 14.06 -6.76
N SER A 133 -3.52 13.16 -7.72
CA SER A 133 -4.51 12.72 -8.71
C SER A 133 -5.38 11.56 -8.23
N VAL A 134 -5.03 10.94 -7.09
CA VAL A 134 -5.72 9.76 -6.55
C VAL A 134 -7.22 9.96 -6.32
N PRO A 135 -7.72 11.12 -5.84
CA PRO A 135 -9.16 11.31 -5.67
C PRO A 135 -9.97 11.08 -6.95
N THR A 136 -9.43 11.48 -8.11
CA THR A 136 -10.05 11.23 -9.41
C THR A 136 -9.83 9.79 -9.86
N LEU A 137 -8.62 9.25 -9.68
CA LEU A 137 -8.29 7.88 -10.11
C LEU A 137 -9.04 6.78 -9.35
N THR A 138 -9.59 7.11 -8.19
CA THR A 138 -10.32 6.18 -7.31
C THR A 138 -11.79 6.57 -7.11
N SER A 139 -12.33 7.50 -7.91
CA SER A 139 -13.72 7.97 -7.79
C SER A 139 -14.73 6.85 -8.02
N ASP A 140 -14.39 5.91 -8.88
CA ASP A 140 -15.25 4.80 -9.29
C ASP A 140 -14.87 3.48 -8.59
N ALA A 141 -14.08 3.56 -7.51
CA ALA A 141 -13.70 2.39 -6.74
C ALA A 141 -14.94 1.74 -6.09
N GLY A 142 -15.05 0.42 -6.22
CA GLY A 142 -16.18 -0.35 -5.73
C GLY A 142 -16.87 -1.13 -6.85
N PRO A 143 -18.02 -1.75 -6.56
CA PRO A 143 -18.81 -2.42 -7.58
C PRO A 143 -19.35 -1.40 -8.60
N LEU A 144 -19.42 -1.81 -9.86
CA LEU A 144 -20.09 -1.02 -10.89
C LEU A 144 -21.54 -0.76 -10.50
N GLN A 145 -22.03 0.46 -10.72
CA GLN A 145 -23.44 0.77 -10.55
C GLN A 145 -24.23 0.18 -11.71
N CYS A 146 -25.03 -0.85 -11.43
CA CYS A 146 -25.84 -1.51 -12.43
C CYS A 146 -27.15 -0.77 -12.67
N THR A 147 -27.42 -0.45 -13.94
CA THR A 147 -28.71 0.04 -14.40
C THR A 147 -29.38 -1.02 -15.26
N THR A 148 -30.69 -1.21 -15.09
CA THR A 148 -31.49 -2.09 -15.94
C THR A 148 -31.24 -1.74 -17.42
N ALA A 149 -30.76 -2.71 -18.22
CA ALA A 149 -30.35 -2.61 -19.63
C ALA A 149 -28.88 -2.25 -19.97
N LYS A 150 -27.95 -2.21 -19.01
CA LYS A 150 -26.50 -2.18 -19.32
C LYS A 150 -25.79 -3.38 -18.68
N ALA A 151 -24.84 -3.96 -19.41
CA ALA A 151 -23.97 -4.99 -18.86
C ALA A 151 -23.09 -4.40 -17.75
N CYS A 152 -23.08 -5.11 -16.63
CA CYS A 152 -22.04 -5.11 -15.60
C CYS A 152 -21.34 -6.47 -15.73
#